data_AF-A0A962C200-F1
#
_entry.id   AF-A0A962C200-F1
#
_cell.length_a   1.000
_cell.length_b   1.000
_cell.length_c   1.000
_cell.angle_alpha   90.00
_cell.angle_beta   90.00
_cell.angle_gamma   90.00
#
_symmetry.space_group_name_H-M   'P 1'
#
loop_
_entity.id
_entity.type
_entity.pdbx_description
1 polymer ?
#
loop_
_entity_poly.entity_id
_entity_poly.type
_entity_poly.pdbx_seq_one_letter_code
_entity_poly.pdbx_strand_id
1 'polypeptide(L)'
;MTPIQGPSIPVRRALLSVSDKTGLIELARALAARDIELISTGGTARALREAGLTVRDVSELTGFPEMMDGRVKTLHPIVHGGLLGRAELDDAVMAEHGIGRIDLLVLNLYPFEKVTANPECPLADAVENIDIGGPAMLRSAAKNFARVAVVTDPSQYADLVAELEANAGAFSAGTRFALSVAAFNRVAQYDAAISSYLSAITDASAAVPVRATFPAQSNGSFIKVMDLRYGENPHQQAAFYRDLHPAPGSLATFSQLQGKELSYNNI
;
A
#
# COMPACT_ATOMS: atom_id res chain seq x y z
N MET A 1 -1.82 -16.98 17.36
CA MET A 1 -1.84 -17.41 15.95
C MET A 1 -0.54 -18.15 15.67
N THR A 2 -0.60 -19.34 15.06
CA THR A 2 0.59 -20.04 14.58
C THR A 2 1.29 -19.12 13.55
N PRO A 3 2.60 -18.86 13.68
CA PRO A 3 3.30 -18.01 12.72
C PRO A 3 3.20 -18.60 11.32
N ILE A 4 3.01 -17.75 10.31
CA ILE A 4 3.03 -18.19 8.91
C ILE A 4 4.41 -18.79 8.63
N GLN A 5 4.43 -20.08 8.31
CA GLN A 5 5.65 -20.81 8.02
C GLN A 5 5.98 -20.75 6.53
N GLY A 6 7.26 -20.73 6.22
CA GLY A 6 7.77 -20.72 4.85
C GLY A 6 9.21 -20.22 4.79
N PRO A 7 9.87 -20.34 3.63
CA PRO A 7 11.24 -19.92 3.48
C PRO A 7 11.38 -18.40 3.55
N SER A 8 12.52 -17.95 4.08
CA SER A 8 12.98 -16.58 3.87
C SER A 8 13.43 -16.43 2.42
N ILE A 9 13.02 -15.34 1.78
CA ILE A 9 13.29 -15.11 0.34
C ILE A 9 14.18 -13.87 0.19
N PRO A 10 15.38 -14.00 -0.40
CA PRO A 10 16.25 -12.88 -0.69
C PRO A 10 15.60 -11.90 -1.65
N VAL A 11 15.79 -10.60 -1.38
CA VAL A 11 15.39 -9.53 -2.29
C VAL A 11 16.54 -9.26 -3.22
N ARG A 12 16.31 -9.37 -4.54
CA ARG A 12 17.33 -9.03 -5.56
C ARG A 12 16.94 -7.81 -6.37
N ARG A 13 15.64 -7.54 -6.48
CA ARG A 13 15.11 -6.44 -7.27
C ARG A 13 13.91 -5.80 -6.57
N ALA A 14 13.96 -4.48 -6.45
CA ALA A 14 12.91 -3.67 -5.86
C ALA A 14 12.30 -2.72 -6.90
N LEU A 15 10.98 -2.72 -7.02
CA LEU A 15 10.22 -1.73 -7.79
C LEU A 15 9.71 -0.65 -6.83
N LEU A 16 10.17 0.60 -7.01
CA LEU A 16 9.80 1.74 -6.20
C LEU A 16 8.94 2.70 -7.03
N SER A 17 7.71 2.95 -6.61
CA SER A 17 6.77 3.88 -7.26
C SER A 17 5.93 4.58 -6.21
N VAL A 18 6.39 5.74 -5.72
CA VAL A 18 5.75 6.43 -4.60
C VAL A 18 5.32 7.85 -4.95
N SER A 19 4.12 8.21 -4.50
CA SER A 19 3.63 9.58 -4.50
C SER A 19 4.29 10.37 -3.37
N ASP A 20 4.16 9.89 -2.13
CA ASP A 20 4.86 10.41 -0.94
C ASP A 20 6.29 9.85 -0.88
N LYS A 21 7.27 10.76 -0.87
CA LYS A 21 8.71 10.44 -0.93
C LYS A 21 9.38 10.47 0.44
N THR A 22 8.60 10.59 1.52
CA THR A 22 9.10 10.52 2.90
C THR A 22 9.91 9.25 3.11
N GLY A 23 11.18 9.37 3.54
CA GLY A 23 12.08 8.25 3.80
C GLY A 23 12.53 7.45 2.56
N LEU A 24 12.16 7.86 1.35
CA LEU A 24 12.44 7.13 0.11
C LEU A 24 13.95 6.97 -0.13
N ILE A 25 14.72 8.03 0.08
CA ILE A 25 16.14 8.05 -0.26
C ILE A 25 16.93 7.18 0.71
N GLU A 26 16.60 7.23 1.99
CA GLU A 26 17.19 6.40 3.05
C GLU A 26 16.92 4.92 2.79
N LEU A 27 15.66 4.57 2.48
CA LEU A 27 15.28 3.22 2.08
C LEU A 27 16.06 2.77 0.84
N ALA A 28 16.09 3.58 -0.22
CA ALA A 28 16.73 3.20 -1.46
C ALA A 28 18.26 3.05 -1.34
N ARG A 29 18.92 3.86 -0.51
CA ARG A 29 20.33 3.69 -0.15
C ARG A 29 20.57 2.37 0.58
N ALA A 30 19.69 2.02 1.53
CA ALA A 30 19.78 0.75 2.23
C ALA A 30 19.61 -0.44 1.27
N LEU A 31 18.67 -0.37 0.34
CA LEU A 31 18.50 -1.41 -0.68
C LEU A 31 19.73 -1.51 -1.59
N ALA A 32 20.22 -0.39 -2.12
CA ALA A 32 21.38 -0.35 -3.01
C ALA A 32 22.68 -0.83 -2.33
N ALA A 33 22.88 -0.54 -1.05
CA ALA A 33 24.03 -1.02 -0.27
C ALA A 33 24.07 -2.56 -0.11
N ARG A 34 23.01 -3.26 -0.50
CA ARG A 34 22.86 -4.72 -0.48
C ARG A 34 22.80 -5.31 -1.89
N ASP A 35 23.24 -4.56 -2.90
CA ASP A 35 23.24 -4.93 -4.31
C ASP A 35 21.85 -5.27 -4.86
N ILE A 36 20.79 -4.68 -4.27
CA ILE A 36 19.41 -4.82 -4.76
C ILE A 36 19.22 -3.88 -5.94
N GLU A 37 18.84 -4.43 -7.10
CA GLU A 37 18.53 -3.65 -8.30
C GLU A 37 17.29 -2.77 -8.06
N LEU A 38 17.46 -1.46 -8.22
CA LEU A 38 16.37 -0.49 -8.10
C LEU A 38 15.71 -0.26 -9.46
N ILE A 39 14.40 -0.49 -9.52
CA ILE A 39 13.55 -0.17 -10.65
C ILE A 39 12.60 0.94 -10.22
N SER A 40 12.42 1.95 -11.06
CA SER A 40 11.45 3.00 -10.78
C SER A 40 10.90 3.66 -12.04
N THR A 41 10.00 4.61 -11.87
CA THR A 41 9.38 5.37 -12.96
C THR A 41 9.04 6.79 -12.52
N GLY A 42 8.89 7.69 -13.48
CA GLY A 42 8.45 9.08 -13.30
C GLY A 42 9.21 9.83 -12.22
N GLY A 43 8.47 10.57 -11.39
CA GLY A 43 9.05 11.40 -10.32
C GLY A 43 9.79 10.62 -9.23
N THR A 44 9.54 9.31 -9.07
CA THR A 44 10.30 8.48 -8.12
C THR A 44 11.70 8.19 -8.67
N ALA A 45 11.80 7.78 -9.94
CA ALA A 45 13.09 7.53 -10.60
C ALA A 45 13.97 8.79 -10.62
N ARG A 46 13.37 9.95 -10.90
CA ARG A 46 14.08 11.24 -10.88
C ARG A 46 14.69 11.53 -9.50
N ALA A 47 13.89 11.43 -8.43
CA ALA A 47 14.35 11.70 -7.07
C ALA A 47 15.51 10.77 -6.64
N LEU A 48 15.44 9.49 -7.02
CA LEU A 48 16.49 8.53 -6.73
C LEU A 48 17.80 8.86 -7.47
N ARG A 49 17.71 9.26 -8.75
CA ARG A 49 18.88 9.66 -9.55
C ARG A 49 19.52 10.94 -9.05
N GLU A 50 18.71 11.93 -8.66
CA GLU A 50 19.19 13.17 -8.02
C GLU A 50 19.96 12.89 -6.72
N ALA A 51 19.60 11.80 -6.02
CA ALA A 51 20.33 11.33 -4.85
C ALA A 51 21.60 10.49 -5.17
N GLY A 52 21.93 10.32 -6.45
CA GLY A 52 23.10 9.59 -6.92
C GLY A 52 22.95 8.07 -6.95
N LEU A 53 21.71 7.54 -6.93
CA LEU A 53 21.45 6.11 -7.01
C LEU A 53 21.30 5.64 -8.45
N THR A 54 21.85 4.47 -8.76
CA THR A 54 21.62 3.78 -10.02
C THR A 54 20.20 3.21 -10.03
N VAL A 55 19.40 3.62 -11.01
CA VAL A 55 18.00 3.20 -11.15
C VAL A 55 17.71 2.86 -12.60
N ARG A 56 17.13 1.69 -12.81
CA ARG A 56 16.61 1.23 -14.09
C ARG A 56 15.18 1.73 -14.28
N ASP A 57 14.87 2.30 -15.43
CA ASP A 57 13.51 2.76 -15.69
C ASP A 57 12.58 1.59 -16.02
N VAL A 58 11.32 1.67 -15.58
CA VAL A 58 10.27 0.72 -16.00
C VAL A 58 10.14 0.68 -17.52
N SER A 59 10.27 1.80 -18.22
CA SER A 59 10.21 1.85 -19.69
C SER A 59 11.34 1.05 -20.35
N GLU A 60 12.52 0.97 -19.74
CA GLU A 60 13.63 0.13 -20.21
C GLU A 60 13.36 -1.36 -20.01
N LEU A 61 12.56 -1.72 -19.01
CA LEU A 61 12.11 -3.09 -18.79
C LEU A 61 10.99 -3.49 -19.74
N THR A 62 10.03 -2.60 -19.96
CA THR A 62 8.83 -2.91 -20.75
C THR A 62 9.06 -2.73 -22.25
N GLY A 63 10.00 -1.86 -22.65
CA GLY A 63 10.12 -1.39 -24.03
C GLY A 63 8.99 -0.41 -24.43
N PHE A 64 8.16 0.02 -23.48
CA PHE A 64 7.04 0.93 -23.71
C PHE A 64 7.24 2.24 -22.94
N PRO A 65 7.07 3.41 -23.60
CA PRO A 65 7.15 4.70 -22.92
C PRO A 65 5.95 4.92 -22.00
N GLU A 66 6.07 5.89 -21.11
CA GLU A 66 4.95 6.41 -20.34
C GLU A 66 3.95 7.11 -21.28
N MET A 67 2.65 6.78 -21.17
CA MET A 67 1.60 7.32 -22.05
C MET A 67 0.45 7.96 -21.26
N MET A 68 -0.31 8.82 -21.94
CA MET A 68 -1.53 9.47 -21.40
C MET A 68 -1.25 10.20 -20.09
N ASP A 69 -0.22 11.04 -20.09
CA ASP A 69 0.21 11.84 -18.92
C ASP A 69 0.45 10.98 -17.66
N GLY A 70 1.04 9.80 -17.86
CA GLY A 70 1.40 8.88 -16.77
C GLY A 70 0.31 7.96 -16.28
N ARG A 71 -0.88 7.99 -16.89
CA ARG A 71 -1.98 7.05 -16.61
C ARG A 71 -1.63 5.61 -16.97
N VAL A 72 -0.81 5.40 -18.02
CA VAL A 72 -0.39 4.07 -18.46
C VAL A 72 1.13 4.01 -18.49
N LYS A 73 1.71 3.45 -17.43
CA LYS A 73 3.17 3.25 -17.28
C LYS A 73 3.55 1.86 -16.77
N THR A 74 2.80 1.31 -15.83
CA THR A 74 3.12 0.05 -15.14
C THR A 74 2.14 -1.08 -15.42
N LEU A 75 1.04 -0.81 -16.12
CA LEU A 75 0.04 -1.79 -16.56
C LEU A 75 0.58 -2.62 -17.73
N HIS A 76 1.65 -3.37 -17.48
CA HIS A 76 2.39 -4.11 -18.50
C HIS A 76 2.70 -5.55 -18.04
N PRO A 77 2.61 -6.58 -18.92
CA PRO A 77 2.91 -7.96 -18.56
C PRO A 77 4.31 -8.19 -17.99
N ILE A 78 5.34 -7.43 -18.42
CA ILE A 78 6.69 -7.53 -17.83
C ILE A 78 6.67 -7.17 -16.34
N VAL A 79 5.94 -6.11 -15.95
CA VAL A 79 5.86 -5.66 -14.55
C VAL A 79 5.00 -6.63 -13.74
N HIS A 80 3.78 -6.90 -14.21
CA HIS A 80 2.86 -7.78 -13.49
C HIS A 80 3.32 -9.24 -13.46
N GLY A 81 3.95 -9.74 -14.52
CA GLY A 81 4.59 -11.05 -14.55
C GLY A 81 5.78 -11.12 -13.59
N GLY A 82 6.57 -10.05 -13.49
CA GLY A 82 7.64 -9.92 -12.50
C GLY A 82 7.13 -9.98 -11.06
N LEU A 83 5.92 -9.50 -10.78
CA LEU A 83 5.27 -9.56 -9.46
C LEU A 83 4.50 -10.87 -9.22
N LEU A 84 3.80 -11.40 -10.23
CA LEU A 84 2.88 -12.54 -10.10
C LEU A 84 3.52 -13.90 -10.36
N GLY A 85 4.66 -13.95 -11.05
CA GLY A 85 5.32 -15.20 -11.40
C GLY A 85 5.61 -16.05 -10.17
N ARG A 86 5.16 -17.31 -10.20
CA ARG A 86 5.39 -18.30 -9.15
C ARG A 86 6.76 -18.94 -9.41
N ALA A 87 7.58 -18.98 -8.36
CA ALA A 87 8.89 -19.62 -8.44
C ALA A 87 8.74 -21.08 -8.87
N GLU A 88 9.68 -21.57 -9.67
CA GLU A 88 9.75 -22.91 -10.26
C GLU A 88 8.67 -23.19 -11.31
N LEU A 89 7.41 -22.87 -11.02
CA LEU A 89 6.28 -23.20 -11.90
C LEU A 89 6.20 -22.30 -13.14
N ASP A 90 6.44 -21.00 -12.99
CA ASP A 90 6.31 -20.03 -14.10
C ASP A 90 7.68 -19.59 -14.66
N ASP A 91 8.80 -20.13 -14.15
CA ASP A 91 10.14 -19.66 -14.51
C ASP A 91 10.46 -19.83 -16.01
N ALA A 92 10.00 -20.94 -16.62
CA ALA A 92 10.23 -21.19 -18.04
C ALA A 92 9.53 -20.16 -18.94
N VAL A 93 8.25 -19.88 -18.68
CA VAL A 93 7.46 -18.90 -19.45
C VAL A 93 7.92 -17.46 -19.16
N MET A 94 8.35 -17.17 -17.94
CA MET A 94 8.98 -15.89 -17.61
C MET A 94 10.26 -15.68 -18.40
N ALA A 95 11.14 -16.69 -18.47
CA ALA A 95 12.38 -16.62 -19.23
C ALA A 95 12.14 -16.46 -20.74
N GLU A 96 11.19 -17.21 -21.30
CA GLU A 96 10.79 -17.11 -22.71
C GLU A 96 10.38 -15.69 -23.12
N HIS A 97 9.68 -14.98 -22.23
CA HIS A 97 9.20 -13.62 -22.47
C HIS A 97 10.09 -12.52 -21.88
N GLY A 98 11.30 -12.85 -21.39
CA GLY A 98 12.22 -11.86 -20.81
C GLY A 98 11.70 -11.20 -19.52
N ILE A 99 10.78 -11.85 -18.80
CA ILE A 99 10.19 -11.35 -17.57
C ILE A 99 11.12 -11.67 -16.39
N GLY A 100 11.77 -10.66 -15.84
CA GLY A 100 12.55 -10.83 -14.62
C GLY A 100 11.71 -10.69 -13.35
N ARG A 101 12.02 -11.49 -12.33
CA ARG A 101 11.37 -11.46 -11.00
C ARG A 101 11.55 -10.12 -10.31
N ILE A 102 10.50 -9.58 -9.71
CA ILE A 102 10.51 -8.44 -8.78
C ILE A 102 10.18 -8.97 -7.39
N ASP A 103 11.05 -8.77 -6.41
CA ASP A 103 10.95 -9.40 -5.08
C ASP A 103 10.39 -8.44 -4.01
N LEU A 104 10.56 -7.14 -4.23
CA LEU A 104 10.03 -6.08 -3.37
C LEU A 104 9.29 -5.04 -4.20
N LEU A 105 8.06 -4.72 -3.81
CA LEU A 105 7.31 -3.56 -4.29
C LEU A 105 7.22 -2.52 -3.17
N VAL A 106 7.64 -1.28 -3.43
CA VAL A 106 7.46 -0.13 -2.53
C VAL A 106 6.58 0.88 -3.23
N LEU A 107 5.34 1.03 -2.75
CA LEU A 107 4.33 1.80 -3.46
C LEU A 107 3.30 2.40 -2.50
N ASN A 108 3.20 3.72 -2.49
CA ASN A 108 2.07 4.43 -1.89
C ASN A 108 1.25 5.12 -2.99
N LEU A 109 -0.07 5.12 -2.80
CA LEU A 109 -1.06 5.53 -3.79
C LEU A 109 -1.12 7.06 -3.93
N TYR A 110 -1.75 7.53 -5.01
CA TYR A 110 -2.07 8.95 -5.16
C TYR A 110 -2.98 9.43 -4.03
N PRO A 111 -2.83 10.69 -3.57
CA PRO A 111 -3.43 11.16 -2.32
C PRO A 111 -4.91 11.55 -2.49
N PHE A 112 -5.73 10.65 -3.03
CA PHE A 112 -7.16 10.87 -3.31
C PHE A 112 -7.91 11.38 -2.08
N GLU A 113 -7.70 10.74 -0.93
CA GLU A 113 -8.37 11.10 0.33
C GLU A 113 -7.99 12.51 0.80
N LYS A 114 -6.72 12.91 0.59
CA LYS A 114 -6.24 14.26 0.93
C LYS A 114 -6.81 15.32 0.00
N VAL A 115 -6.89 15.03 -1.29
CA VAL A 115 -7.42 15.94 -2.31
C VAL A 115 -8.92 16.17 -2.11
N THR A 116 -9.68 15.10 -1.90
CA THR A 116 -11.14 15.15 -1.75
C THR A 116 -11.62 15.60 -0.37
N ALA A 117 -10.72 15.70 0.61
CA ALA A 117 -10.98 16.36 1.89
C ALA A 117 -11.22 17.87 1.74
N ASN A 118 -10.72 18.50 0.67
CA ASN A 118 -11.07 19.88 0.35
C ASN A 118 -12.51 19.96 -0.16
N PRO A 119 -13.43 20.69 0.50
CA PRO A 119 -14.80 20.85 0.02
C PRO A 119 -14.90 21.52 -1.35
N GLU A 120 -13.91 22.33 -1.72
CA GLU A 120 -13.83 23.04 -3.00
C GLU A 120 -13.03 22.28 -4.06
N CYS A 121 -12.76 20.99 -3.86
CA CYS A 121 -12.05 20.17 -4.86
C CYS A 121 -12.88 20.06 -6.15
N PRO A 122 -12.34 20.47 -7.31
CA PRO A 122 -12.96 20.17 -8.59
C PRO A 122 -13.09 18.66 -8.81
N LEU A 123 -14.15 18.22 -9.49
CA LEU A 123 -14.35 16.81 -9.81
C LEU A 123 -13.23 16.26 -10.70
N ALA A 124 -12.73 17.07 -11.65
CA ALA A 124 -11.61 16.69 -12.50
C ALA A 124 -10.37 16.34 -11.67
N ASP A 125 -10.02 17.16 -10.67
CA ASP A 125 -8.87 16.93 -9.80
C ASP A 125 -9.04 15.65 -8.97
N ALA A 126 -10.26 15.38 -8.47
CA ALA A 126 -10.56 14.13 -7.79
C ALA A 126 -10.36 12.91 -8.72
N VAL A 127 -10.84 13.00 -9.97
CA VAL A 127 -10.72 11.93 -10.97
C VAL A 127 -9.26 11.69 -11.39
N GLU A 128 -8.44 12.73 -11.56
CA GLU A 128 -7.01 12.58 -11.88
C GLU A 128 -6.22 11.94 -10.72
N ASN A 129 -6.71 12.07 -9.48
CA ASN A 129 -6.10 11.43 -8.31
C ASN A 129 -6.57 9.99 -8.06
N ILE A 130 -7.39 9.42 -8.93
CA ILE A 130 -7.74 7.98 -8.91
C ILE A 130 -6.60 7.20 -9.56
N ASP A 131 -5.83 6.49 -8.74
CA ASP A 131 -4.72 5.65 -9.19
C ASP A 131 -5.23 4.31 -9.72
N ILE A 132 -4.81 3.95 -10.94
CA ILE A 132 -5.14 2.67 -11.57
C ILE A 132 -3.98 1.68 -11.44
N GLY A 133 -2.77 2.13 -11.79
CA GLY A 133 -1.57 1.29 -11.79
C GLY A 133 -1.15 0.88 -10.38
N GLY A 134 -1.30 1.78 -9.41
CA GLY A 134 -0.96 1.56 -8.01
C GLY A 134 -1.71 0.37 -7.39
N PRO A 135 -3.05 0.40 -7.32
CA PRO A 135 -3.83 -0.70 -6.78
C PRO A 135 -3.62 -2.02 -7.54
N ALA A 136 -3.43 -1.96 -8.87
CA ALA A 136 -3.14 -3.15 -9.67
C ALA A 136 -1.81 -3.81 -9.26
N MET A 137 -0.75 -3.03 -9.08
CA MET A 137 0.56 -3.53 -8.63
C MET A 137 0.51 -4.01 -7.17
N LEU A 138 -0.12 -3.26 -6.27
CA LEU A 138 -0.30 -3.67 -4.87
C LEU A 138 -0.99 -5.02 -4.77
N ARG A 139 -2.12 -5.20 -5.46
CA ARG A 139 -2.84 -6.47 -5.48
C ARG A 139 -2.02 -7.60 -6.10
N SER A 140 -1.23 -7.31 -7.14
CA SER A 140 -0.36 -8.30 -7.78
C SER A 140 0.73 -8.80 -6.84
N ALA A 141 1.44 -7.88 -6.17
CA ALA A 141 2.48 -8.21 -5.21
C ALA A 141 1.90 -8.91 -3.97
N ALA A 142 0.83 -8.36 -3.40
CA ALA A 142 0.17 -8.91 -2.21
C ALA A 142 -0.40 -10.32 -2.45
N LYS A 143 -0.99 -10.57 -3.63
CA LYS A 143 -1.46 -11.91 -4.02
C LYS A 143 -0.32 -12.93 -4.02
N ASN A 144 0.88 -12.52 -4.46
CA ASN A 144 2.04 -13.39 -4.55
C ASN A 144 2.98 -13.28 -3.35
N PHE A 145 2.44 -13.07 -2.13
CA PHE A 145 3.23 -12.95 -0.90
C PHE A 145 4.10 -14.17 -0.58
N ALA A 146 3.79 -15.32 -1.19
CA ALA A 146 4.65 -16.49 -1.16
C ALA A 146 6.08 -16.15 -1.59
N ARG A 147 6.25 -15.22 -2.56
CA ARG A 147 7.52 -14.73 -3.07
C ARG A 147 7.81 -13.26 -2.79
N VAL A 148 6.81 -12.39 -2.95
CA VAL A 148 7.00 -10.94 -3.04
C VAL A 148 6.68 -10.25 -1.72
N ALA A 149 7.52 -9.31 -1.29
CA ALA A 149 7.20 -8.36 -0.22
C ALA A 149 6.59 -7.08 -0.82
N VAL A 150 5.59 -6.51 -0.16
CA VAL A 150 4.91 -5.29 -0.62
C VAL A 150 4.79 -4.27 0.50
N VAL A 151 5.24 -3.06 0.27
CA VAL A 151 5.27 -1.99 1.27
C VAL A 151 4.44 -0.83 0.78
N THR A 152 3.54 -0.35 1.62
CA THR A 152 2.53 0.63 1.25
C THR A 152 2.66 1.97 1.95
N ASP A 153 3.45 2.05 3.02
CA ASP A 153 3.56 3.23 3.87
C ASP A 153 5.00 3.47 4.35
N PRO A 154 5.49 4.72 4.39
CA PRO A 154 6.83 5.06 4.89
C PRO A 154 7.13 4.58 6.32
N SER A 155 6.11 4.48 7.19
CA SER A 155 6.29 3.98 8.56
C SER A 155 6.82 2.54 8.61
N GLN A 156 6.66 1.78 7.52
CA GLN A 156 7.14 0.40 7.43
C GLN A 156 8.62 0.29 7.05
N TYR A 157 9.28 1.39 6.65
CA TYR A 157 10.62 1.34 6.06
C TYR A 157 11.70 0.95 7.07
N ALA A 158 11.60 1.42 8.32
CA ALA A 158 12.59 1.14 9.35
C ALA A 158 12.64 -0.36 9.69
N ASP A 159 11.48 -0.95 9.97
CA ASP A 159 11.36 -2.38 10.27
C ASP A 159 11.80 -3.25 9.08
N LEU A 160 11.46 -2.81 7.86
CA LEU A 160 11.89 -3.47 6.64
C LEU A 160 13.42 -3.52 6.51
N VAL A 161 14.10 -2.39 6.72
CA VAL A 161 15.57 -2.34 6.63
C VAL A 161 16.21 -3.17 7.73
N ALA A 162 15.68 -3.11 8.96
CA ALA A 162 16.16 -3.90 10.08
C ALA A 162 16.03 -5.41 9.83
N GLU A 163 14.93 -5.87 9.21
CA GLU A 163 14.79 -7.29 8.87
C GLU A 163 15.75 -7.72 7.76
N LEU A 164 15.93 -6.89 6.71
CA LEU A 164 16.92 -7.17 5.67
C LEU A 164 18.33 -7.29 6.25
N GLU A 165 18.66 -6.48 7.25
CA GLU A 165 19.93 -6.55 8.00
C GLU A 165 20.08 -7.86 8.76
N ALA A 166 19.07 -8.23 9.52
CA ALA A 166 19.10 -9.42 10.35
C ALA A 166 19.12 -10.73 9.53
N ASN A 167 18.55 -10.72 8.31
CA ASN A 167 18.28 -11.91 7.53
C ASN A 167 19.05 -11.97 6.20
N ALA A 168 20.24 -11.36 6.12
CA ALA A 168 21.10 -11.41 4.94
C ALA A 168 20.39 -11.02 3.63
N GLY A 169 19.60 -9.94 3.68
CA GLY A 169 18.84 -9.41 2.54
C GLY A 169 17.55 -10.17 2.21
N ALA A 170 17.06 -11.03 3.11
CA ALA A 170 15.83 -11.80 2.91
C ALA A 170 14.70 -11.41 3.86
N PHE A 171 13.45 -11.53 3.40
CA PHE A 171 12.27 -11.42 4.27
C PHE A 171 11.75 -12.79 4.66
N SER A 172 11.28 -12.93 5.89
CA SER A 172 10.56 -14.11 6.35
C SER A 172 9.19 -14.26 5.68
N ALA A 173 8.62 -15.46 5.68
CA ALA A 173 7.26 -15.69 5.20
C ALA A 173 6.22 -14.93 6.03
N GLY A 174 6.46 -14.81 7.35
CA GLY A 174 5.61 -14.04 8.27
C GLY A 174 5.54 -12.56 7.87
N THR A 175 6.68 -11.94 7.61
CA THR A 175 6.76 -10.54 7.17
C THR A 175 6.06 -10.33 5.84
N ARG A 176 6.34 -11.16 4.83
CA ARG A 176 5.68 -11.03 3.51
C ARG A 176 4.16 -11.16 3.63
N PHE A 177 3.66 -12.06 4.47
CA PHE A 177 2.23 -12.18 4.72
C PHE A 177 1.65 -10.95 5.43
N ALA A 178 2.29 -10.46 6.49
CA ALA A 178 1.84 -9.27 7.21
C ALA A 178 1.78 -8.04 6.29
N LEU A 179 2.81 -7.87 5.45
CA LEU A 179 2.89 -6.85 4.40
C LEU A 179 1.78 -7.00 3.35
N SER A 180 1.46 -8.22 2.93
CA SER A 180 0.35 -8.50 2.01
C SER A 180 -1.01 -8.12 2.61
N VAL A 181 -1.25 -8.47 3.88
CA VAL A 181 -2.47 -8.06 4.59
C VAL A 181 -2.57 -6.53 4.66
N ALA A 182 -1.48 -5.84 5.00
CA ALA A 182 -1.44 -4.38 5.01
C ALA A 182 -1.75 -3.79 3.62
N ALA A 183 -1.20 -4.35 2.55
CA ALA A 183 -1.45 -3.89 1.18
C ALA A 183 -2.91 -4.09 0.76
N PHE A 184 -3.53 -5.24 1.04
CA PHE A 184 -4.95 -5.46 0.75
C PHE A 184 -5.85 -4.53 1.58
N ASN A 185 -5.53 -4.30 2.85
CA ASN A 185 -6.25 -3.32 3.67
C ASN A 185 -6.13 -1.91 3.08
N ARG A 186 -4.93 -1.49 2.66
CA ARG A 186 -4.74 -0.16 2.05
C ARG A 186 -5.55 0.02 0.77
N VAL A 187 -5.61 -1.00 -0.09
CA VAL A 187 -6.43 -1.00 -1.31
C VAL A 187 -7.91 -0.93 -0.97
N ALA A 188 -8.39 -1.72 -0.01
CA ALA A 188 -9.79 -1.69 0.42
C ALA A 188 -10.20 -0.30 0.95
N GLN A 189 -9.33 0.34 1.74
CA GLN A 189 -9.56 1.69 2.26
C GLN A 189 -9.59 2.74 1.14
N TYR A 190 -8.70 2.60 0.15
CA TYR A 190 -8.64 3.50 -1.01
C TYR A 190 -9.91 3.43 -1.87
N ASP A 191 -10.33 2.20 -2.22
CA ASP A 191 -11.55 1.99 -3.02
C ASP A 191 -12.81 2.42 -2.25
N ALA A 192 -12.84 2.21 -0.92
CA ALA A 192 -13.91 2.70 -0.05
C ALA A 192 -14.02 4.23 -0.09
N ALA A 193 -12.89 4.96 -0.04
CA ALA A 193 -12.87 6.41 -0.13
C ALA A 193 -13.37 6.92 -1.48
N ILE A 194 -12.93 6.30 -2.59
CA ILE A 194 -13.42 6.64 -3.93
C ILE A 194 -14.92 6.40 -4.05
N SER A 195 -15.38 5.23 -3.63
CA SER A 195 -16.80 4.86 -3.68
C SER A 195 -17.65 5.84 -2.86
N SER A 196 -17.27 6.12 -1.61
CA SER A 196 -18.02 7.04 -0.75
C SER A 196 -18.01 8.48 -1.26
N TYR A 197 -16.91 8.95 -1.85
CA TYR A 197 -16.87 10.28 -2.48
C TYR A 197 -17.80 10.37 -3.70
N LEU A 198 -17.71 9.42 -4.64
CA LEU A 198 -18.52 9.43 -5.86
C LEU A 198 -20.01 9.22 -5.56
N SER A 199 -20.34 8.37 -4.59
CA SER A 199 -21.73 8.15 -4.14
C SER A 199 -22.34 9.34 -3.41
N ALA A 200 -21.55 10.33 -3.02
CA ALA A 200 -22.05 11.59 -2.45
C ALA A 200 -22.46 12.59 -3.53
N ILE A 201 -21.96 12.49 -4.77
CA ILE A 201 -22.21 13.49 -5.81
C ILE A 201 -23.67 13.40 -6.30
N THR A 202 -24.39 14.52 -6.20
CA THR A 202 -25.77 14.65 -6.69
C THR A 202 -25.87 15.49 -7.96
N ASP A 203 -24.91 16.39 -8.19
CA ASP A 203 -24.80 17.20 -9.40
C ASP A 203 -23.32 17.44 -9.72
N ALA A 204 -22.93 17.17 -10.97
CA ALA A 204 -21.58 17.32 -11.49
C ALA A 204 -21.50 18.33 -12.66
N SER A 205 -22.52 19.20 -12.81
CA SER A 205 -22.59 20.20 -13.88
C SER A 205 -21.59 21.35 -13.70
N ALA A 206 -21.19 21.64 -12.47
CA ALA A 206 -20.16 22.62 -12.13
C ALA A 206 -18.79 21.95 -11.89
N ALA A 207 -17.72 22.75 -11.88
CA ALA A 207 -16.36 22.25 -11.61
C ALA A 207 -16.26 21.61 -10.22
N VAL A 208 -16.78 22.27 -9.19
CA VAL A 208 -16.97 21.71 -7.85
C VAL A 208 -18.33 21.03 -7.79
N PRO A 209 -18.42 19.72 -7.55
CA PRO A 209 -19.69 18.99 -7.56
C PRO A 209 -20.52 19.28 -6.31
N VAL A 210 -21.85 19.27 -6.44
CA VAL A 210 -22.75 19.28 -5.28
C VAL A 210 -22.77 17.88 -4.68
N ARG A 211 -22.55 17.79 -3.36
CA ARG A 211 -22.54 16.53 -2.61
C ARG A 211 -23.65 16.48 -1.57
N ALA A 212 -24.31 15.34 -1.45
CA ALA A 212 -25.22 15.03 -0.36
C ALA A 212 -24.44 14.79 0.95
N THR A 213 -25.02 15.22 2.07
CA THR A 213 -24.47 14.95 3.41
C THR A 213 -24.35 13.45 3.70
N PHE A 214 -25.29 12.65 3.17
CA PHE A 214 -25.31 11.21 3.31
C PHE A 214 -25.22 10.57 1.92
N PRO A 215 -24.12 9.88 1.58
CA PRO A 215 -23.94 9.28 0.27
C PRO A 215 -24.88 8.09 0.08
N ALA A 216 -25.20 7.77 -1.18
CA ALA A 216 -26.01 6.59 -1.53
C ALA A 216 -25.34 5.26 -1.11
N GLN A 217 -24.01 5.25 -0.99
CA GLN A 217 -23.22 4.16 -0.44
C GLN A 217 -22.16 4.71 0.53
N SER A 218 -22.07 4.10 1.72
CA SER A 218 -21.09 4.44 2.74
C SER A 218 -20.27 3.21 3.10
N ASN A 219 -18.94 3.32 3.01
CA ASN A 219 -18.01 2.21 3.27
C ASN A 219 -17.15 2.56 4.49
N GLY A 220 -17.47 2.00 5.65
CA GLY A 220 -16.69 2.19 6.87
C GLY A 220 -15.40 1.35 6.87
N SER A 221 -14.30 1.93 7.35
CA SER A 221 -13.02 1.25 7.56
C SER A 221 -12.54 1.49 8.99
N PHE A 222 -12.29 0.41 9.73
CA PHE A 222 -11.91 0.49 11.13
C PHE A 222 -10.63 -0.29 11.45
N ILE A 223 -9.84 0.24 12.38
CA ILE A 223 -8.62 -0.38 12.89
C ILE A 223 -8.87 -0.89 14.30
N LYS A 224 -8.52 -2.15 14.55
CA LYS A 224 -8.61 -2.74 15.89
C LYS A 224 -7.64 -2.02 16.82
N VAL A 225 -8.15 -1.54 17.95
CA VAL A 225 -7.36 -0.88 19.00
C VAL A 225 -7.01 -1.88 20.08
N MET A 226 -7.98 -2.65 20.56
CA MET A 226 -7.79 -3.64 21.63
C MET A 226 -8.89 -4.70 21.64
N ASP A 227 -8.57 -5.87 22.19
CA ASP A 227 -9.58 -6.79 22.69
C ASP A 227 -10.17 -6.24 24.01
N LEU A 228 -11.46 -6.47 24.22
CA LEU A 228 -12.15 -6.09 25.45
C LEU A 228 -12.29 -7.31 26.34
N ARG A 229 -12.40 -7.09 27.66
CA ARG A 229 -12.49 -8.19 28.63
C ARG A 229 -13.68 -9.12 28.33
N TYR A 230 -14.81 -8.55 27.92
CA TYR A 230 -16.03 -9.21 27.49
C TYR A 230 -16.92 -8.18 26.76
N GLY A 231 -17.98 -8.67 26.09
CA GLY A 231 -19.03 -7.86 25.46
C GLY A 231 -19.97 -7.21 26.48
N GLU A 232 -21.26 -7.08 26.18
CA GLU A 232 -22.21 -6.57 27.18
C GLU A 232 -22.32 -7.50 28.40
N ASN A 233 -22.15 -8.81 28.18
CA ASN A 233 -22.18 -9.85 29.21
C ASN A 233 -20.90 -10.71 29.21
N PRO A 234 -20.52 -11.34 30.34
CA PRO A 234 -19.25 -12.06 30.47
C PRO A 234 -18.99 -13.21 29.49
N HIS A 235 -20.05 -13.81 28.92
CA HIS A 235 -19.94 -14.92 27.98
C HIS A 235 -19.75 -14.46 26.52
N GLN A 236 -19.84 -13.16 26.24
CA GLN A 236 -19.69 -12.57 24.91
C GLN A 236 -18.26 -12.06 24.74
N GLN A 237 -17.66 -12.31 23.58
CA GLN A 237 -16.37 -11.70 23.20
C GLN A 237 -16.61 -10.32 22.59
N ALA A 238 -15.66 -9.39 22.75
CA ALA A 238 -15.73 -8.07 22.13
C ALA A 238 -14.33 -7.49 21.86
N ALA A 239 -14.28 -6.54 20.94
CA ALA A 239 -13.07 -5.78 20.62
C ALA A 239 -13.48 -4.34 20.28
N PHE A 240 -12.58 -3.40 20.59
CA PHE A 240 -12.76 -1.99 20.26
C PHE A 240 -12.01 -1.67 18.96
N TYR A 241 -12.74 -1.08 18.01
CA TYR A 241 -12.21 -0.60 16.75
C TYR A 241 -12.45 0.91 16.65
N ARG A 242 -11.58 1.60 15.92
CA ARG A 242 -11.71 3.04 15.63
C ARG A 242 -11.68 3.33 14.13
N ASP A 243 -12.27 4.44 13.72
CA ASP A 243 -12.12 4.98 12.37
C ASP A 243 -10.65 5.24 12.03
N LEU A 244 -10.31 5.25 10.74
CA LEU A 244 -8.98 5.63 10.24
C LEU A 244 -8.59 7.05 10.66
N HIS A 245 -9.56 7.96 10.68
CA HIS A 245 -9.41 9.37 11.02
C HIS A 245 -10.40 9.72 12.14
N PRO A 246 -10.15 9.29 13.39
CA PRO A 246 -11.10 9.48 14.47
C PRO A 246 -11.26 10.97 14.79
N ALA A 247 -12.49 11.37 15.11
CA ALA A 247 -12.79 12.76 15.48
C ALA A 247 -11.95 13.17 16.71
N PRO A 248 -11.29 14.35 16.71
CA PRO A 248 -10.54 14.83 17.86
C PRO A 248 -11.39 14.90 19.13
N GLY A 249 -10.87 14.40 20.24
CA GLY A 249 -11.57 14.39 21.53
C GLY A 249 -12.65 13.32 21.69
N SER A 250 -12.87 12.48 20.66
CA SER A 250 -13.75 11.33 20.78
C SER A 250 -13.11 10.21 21.61
N LEU A 251 -13.96 9.32 22.13
CA LEU A 251 -13.52 8.12 22.85
C LEU A 251 -12.54 7.28 22.01
N ALA A 252 -12.65 7.27 20.68
CA ALA A 252 -11.71 6.58 19.78
C ALA A 252 -10.23 7.00 19.90
N THR A 253 -9.95 8.09 20.63
CA THR A 253 -8.59 8.62 20.86
C THR A 253 -8.16 8.60 22.33
N PHE A 254 -8.86 7.88 23.21
CA PHE A 254 -8.51 7.86 24.64
C PHE A 254 -7.10 7.28 24.89
N SER A 255 -6.49 7.71 26.00
CA SER A 255 -5.31 7.07 26.59
C SER A 255 -5.64 6.62 28.00
N GLN A 256 -5.53 5.32 28.27
CA GLN A 256 -5.77 4.79 29.61
C GLN A 256 -4.54 5.02 30.48
N LEU A 257 -4.63 5.98 31.40
CA LEU A 257 -3.51 6.33 32.29
C LEU A 257 -3.34 5.34 33.47
N GLN A 258 -4.43 4.68 33.87
CA GLN A 258 -4.44 3.72 34.98
C GLN A 258 -5.68 2.80 34.93
N GLY A 259 -5.75 1.85 35.87
CA GLY A 259 -6.90 0.98 36.06
C GLY A 259 -6.79 -0.36 35.32
N LYS A 260 -7.80 -1.20 35.52
CA LYS A 260 -7.91 -2.52 34.89
C LYS A 260 -8.33 -2.40 33.42
N GLU A 261 -8.15 -3.46 32.64
CA GLU A 261 -8.65 -3.52 31.25
C GLU A 261 -10.13 -3.13 31.14
N LEU A 262 -10.48 -2.41 30.07
CA LEU A 262 -11.85 -1.96 29.79
C LEU A 262 -12.76 -3.13 29.38
N SER A 263 -14.02 -3.10 29.83
CA SER A 263 -15.10 -3.91 29.26
C SER A 263 -15.90 -3.11 28.24
N TYR A 264 -16.76 -3.78 27.47
CA TYR A 264 -17.69 -3.11 26.55
C TYR A 264 -18.52 -2.02 27.24
N ASN A 265 -19.11 -2.31 28.42
CA ASN A 265 -19.96 -1.35 29.14
C ASN A 265 -19.19 -0.16 29.75
N ASN A 266 -17.85 -0.15 29.71
CA ASN A 266 -17.06 1.02 30.10
C ASN A 266 -16.90 2.03 28.95
N ILE A 267 -17.01 1.56 27.71
CA ILE A 267 -16.89 2.34 26.47
C ILE A 267 -18.26 2.92 26.13
#